data_AF-A0A024SH71-F1
#
_entry.id   AF-A0A024SH71-F1
#
_cell.length_a   1.000
_cell.length_b   1.000
_cell.length_c   1.000
_cell.angle_alpha   90.00
_cell.angle_beta   90.00
_cell.angle_gamma   90.00
#
_symmetry.space_group_name_H-M   'P 1'
#
loop_
_entity.id
_entity.type
_entity.pdbx_description
1 polymer ?
#
loop_
_entity_poly.entity_id
_entity_poly.type
_entity_poly.pdbx_seq_one_letter_code
_entity_poly.pdbx_strand_id
1 'polypeptide(L)'
;MPTLKSKGFQLHGQDFTVGGIARVGGARLQELLNPSALRLKREQKHAAEEAHRLFSKAFFAAQLKHYDIPFRSSHKRDELLSLLKNAVSQGKCNHVPQSVLDIAAAMKTDYAPLYQKWQAECAAWDAAKKQRDDEAFAKCKTPGERANCDLDRFMDMYFLTDGKPDKSKTPKPLVLSGFQDRWSLHSRAERVPGLETCSGGPPSNRELCIGWDRSEVFALASRVSERAYEAEKAKQKAEWEQQMARHRRYIARGLGTGSGGSRQPDTFDMARCLGSYIIQCDEIADQWPDVVRGHTLTMDISKGRGNTLLAAYDFGIIEGTMILSLSEDTLKAIVGGNTSESEASRSDDFYSSEDDGDGDEEGIHTQQPDGGIKRKAGQSSSLARATASAAAVRHPVTAKRRKTGAVPSLTRRVYLRLRGRETGEGEIIPDPDSGHIDFLSNSCATFAGLVYHLTFVAKNVEFRGYKVSDTPRVKPEAWEDFSYEAYEHARVGRWY
;
A
#
# COMPACT_ATOMS: atom_id res chain seq x y z
N MET A 1 3.66 -38.61 19.19
CA MET A 1 3.55 -39.75 20.13
C MET A 1 2.88 -40.91 19.41
N PRO A 2 3.43 -42.14 19.47
CA PRO A 2 2.88 -43.30 18.74
C PRO A 2 1.59 -43.84 19.38
N THR A 3 0.87 -44.72 18.66
CA THR A 3 -0.33 -45.41 19.16
C THR A 3 -0.25 -46.89 18.81
N LEU A 4 -0.22 -47.77 19.81
CA LEU A 4 -0.29 -49.21 19.63
C LEU A 4 -1.74 -49.69 19.67
N LYS A 5 -2.09 -50.73 18.90
CA LYS A 5 -3.44 -51.33 18.88
C LYS A 5 -3.33 -52.86 18.94
N SER A 6 -4.08 -53.49 19.84
CA SER A 6 -4.12 -54.97 19.96
C SER A 6 -5.45 -55.45 20.51
N LYS A 7 -6.01 -56.52 19.93
CA LYS A 7 -7.26 -57.21 20.37
C LYS A 7 -8.48 -56.28 20.60
N GLY A 8 -8.53 -55.13 19.92
CA GLY A 8 -9.58 -54.10 20.03
C GLY A 8 -9.26 -52.95 20.99
N PHE A 9 -8.19 -53.07 21.78
CA PHE A 9 -7.68 -52.02 22.66
C PHE A 9 -6.65 -51.14 21.93
N GLN A 10 -6.41 -49.95 22.48
CA GLN A 10 -5.48 -48.94 21.98
C GLN A 10 -4.69 -48.38 23.17
N LEU A 11 -3.38 -48.16 22.98
CA LEU A 11 -2.49 -47.52 23.96
C LEU A 11 -1.81 -46.31 23.32
N HIS A 12 -1.99 -45.14 23.93
CA HIS A 12 -1.41 -43.87 23.49
C HIS A 12 -0.86 -43.13 24.71
N GLY A 13 0.45 -42.93 24.80
CA GLY A 13 1.09 -42.46 26.03
C GLY A 13 0.84 -43.46 27.18
N GLN A 14 0.05 -43.05 28.17
CA GLN A 14 -0.39 -43.92 29.27
C GLN A 14 -1.86 -44.41 29.10
N ASP A 15 -2.60 -43.88 28.13
CA ASP A 15 -4.04 -44.07 28.00
C ASP A 15 -4.38 -45.40 27.32
N PHE A 16 -4.86 -46.36 28.12
CA PHE A 16 -5.39 -47.64 27.65
C PHE A 16 -6.91 -47.54 27.41
N THR A 17 -7.31 -47.56 26.14
CA THR A 17 -8.68 -47.25 25.71
C THR A 17 -9.25 -48.31 24.74
N VAL A 18 -10.57 -48.29 24.54
CA VAL A 18 -11.25 -49.01 23.45
C VAL A 18 -11.90 -47.96 22.56
N GLY A 19 -11.38 -47.80 21.34
CA GLY A 19 -11.87 -46.78 20.40
C GLY A 19 -11.77 -45.34 20.93
N GLY A 20 -10.71 -45.02 21.67
CA GLY A 20 -10.54 -43.71 22.34
C GLY A 20 -11.29 -43.57 23.67
N ILE A 21 -12.10 -44.55 24.09
CA ILE A 21 -12.87 -44.50 25.33
C ILE A 21 -12.13 -45.23 26.46
N ALA A 22 -11.79 -44.49 27.51
CA ALA A 22 -11.16 -45.01 28.73
C ALA A 22 -12.13 -45.85 29.58
N ARG A 23 -11.60 -46.72 30.44
CA ARG A 23 -12.39 -47.53 31.37
C ARG A 23 -12.94 -46.68 32.52
N VAL A 24 -14.24 -46.76 32.76
CA VAL A 24 -14.88 -46.22 33.98
C VAL A 24 -14.96 -47.33 35.02
N GLY A 25 -14.58 -47.06 36.27
CA GLY A 25 -14.62 -48.03 37.38
C GLY A 25 -16.04 -48.47 37.74
N GLY A 26 -16.22 -49.72 38.21
CA GLY A 26 -17.53 -50.30 38.53
C GLY A 26 -18.41 -49.44 39.44
N ALA A 27 -17.85 -48.86 40.51
CA ALA A 27 -18.56 -47.94 41.38
C ALA A 27 -19.09 -46.70 40.62
N ARG A 28 -18.23 -46.01 39.85
CA ARG A 28 -18.65 -44.86 39.03
C ARG A 28 -19.65 -45.26 37.94
N LEU A 29 -19.57 -46.46 37.38
CA LEU A 29 -20.61 -46.99 36.49
C LEU A 29 -21.95 -47.18 37.22
N GLN A 30 -21.95 -47.67 38.45
CA GLN A 30 -23.18 -47.81 39.25
C GLN A 30 -23.84 -46.46 39.55
N GLU A 31 -23.04 -45.43 39.86
CA GLU A 31 -23.48 -44.04 40.05
C GLU A 31 -24.07 -43.44 38.76
N LEU A 32 -23.37 -43.56 37.62
CA LEU A 32 -23.82 -43.02 36.34
C LEU A 32 -25.06 -43.74 35.78
N LEU A 33 -25.20 -45.04 36.06
CA LEU A 33 -26.35 -45.84 35.59
C LEU A 33 -27.60 -45.70 36.49
N ASN A 34 -27.42 -45.29 37.75
CA ASN A 34 -28.49 -45.04 38.71
C ASN A 34 -28.26 -43.75 39.53
N PRO A 35 -28.24 -42.55 38.92
CA PRO A 35 -27.91 -41.31 39.64
C PRO A 35 -28.79 -41.02 40.86
N SER A 36 -30.04 -41.46 40.85
CA SER A 36 -30.99 -41.33 41.98
C SER A 36 -30.60 -42.11 43.25
N ALA A 37 -29.65 -43.05 43.17
CA ALA A 37 -29.12 -43.77 44.33
C ALA A 37 -28.07 -42.95 45.12
N LEU A 38 -27.57 -41.83 44.57
CA LEU A 38 -26.62 -40.94 45.25
C LEU A 38 -27.32 -40.12 46.34
N ARG A 39 -26.64 -39.88 47.46
CA ARG A 39 -27.22 -39.25 48.66
C ARG A 39 -27.46 -37.75 48.49
N LEU A 40 -26.59 -37.02 47.78
CA LEU A 40 -26.73 -35.56 47.63
C LEU A 40 -27.30 -35.19 46.26
N LYS A 41 -28.34 -34.35 46.24
CA LYS A 41 -28.97 -33.86 44.98
C LYS A 41 -27.99 -33.25 43.98
N ARG A 42 -26.88 -32.66 44.45
CA ARG A 42 -25.80 -32.13 43.59
C ARG A 42 -25.05 -33.25 42.85
N GLU A 43 -24.78 -34.37 43.52
CA GLU A 43 -24.15 -35.55 42.93
C GLU A 43 -25.10 -36.24 41.95
N GLN A 44 -26.39 -36.38 42.33
CA GLN A 44 -27.44 -36.91 41.44
C GLN A 44 -27.49 -36.13 40.11
N LYS A 45 -27.46 -34.79 40.18
CA LYS A 45 -27.44 -33.91 39.00
C LYS A 45 -26.15 -34.09 38.18
N HIS A 46 -24.97 -34.02 38.80
CA HIS A 46 -23.70 -34.17 38.10
C HIS A 46 -23.56 -35.54 37.43
N ALA A 47 -23.98 -36.62 38.09
CA ALA A 47 -23.95 -37.97 37.52
C ALA A 47 -24.93 -38.12 36.34
N ALA A 48 -26.10 -37.49 36.40
CA ALA A 48 -27.04 -37.46 35.28
C ALA A 48 -26.51 -36.65 34.07
N GLU A 49 -25.88 -35.49 34.31
CA GLU A 49 -25.27 -34.65 33.27
C GLU A 49 -24.05 -35.34 32.62
N GLU A 50 -23.19 -35.98 33.42
CA GLU A 50 -22.05 -36.77 32.93
C GLU A 50 -22.51 -38.02 32.16
N ALA A 51 -23.52 -38.74 32.67
CA ALA A 51 -24.12 -39.86 31.97
C ALA A 51 -24.70 -39.42 30.61
N HIS A 52 -25.43 -38.30 30.56
CA HIS A 52 -25.97 -37.75 29.31
C HIS A 52 -24.87 -37.45 28.27
N ARG A 53 -23.72 -36.92 28.72
CA ARG A 53 -22.55 -36.66 27.84
C ARG A 53 -21.82 -37.93 27.38
N LEU A 54 -21.77 -38.99 28.20
CA LEU A 54 -21.00 -40.20 27.92
C LEU A 54 -21.79 -41.30 27.19
N PHE A 55 -23.11 -41.40 27.40
CA PHE A 55 -23.93 -42.61 27.09
C PHE A 55 -24.27 -42.80 25.60
N SER A 56 -23.24 -43.07 24.80
CA SER A 56 -23.30 -43.46 23.39
C SER A 56 -23.24 -44.99 23.18
N LYS A 57 -23.60 -45.48 21.99
CA LYS A 57 -23.40 -46.89 21.59
C LYS A 57 -21.93 -47.30 21.73
N ALA A 58 -21.00 -46.41 21.35
CA ALA A 58 -19.56 -46.63 21.47
C ALA A 58 -19.11 -46.77 22.92
N PHE A 59 -19.61 -45.91 23.83
CA PHE A 59 -19.28 -45.99 25.26
C PHE A 59 -19.71 -47.32 25.87
N PHE A 60 -20.94 -47.76 25.64
CA PHE A 60 -21.40 -49.05 26.19
C PHE A 60 -20.59 -50.23 25.64
N ALA A 61 -20.31 -50.26 24.33
CA ALA A 61 -19.44 -51.26 23.72
C ALA A 61 -18.01 -51.25 24.31
N ALA A 62 -17.45 -50.06 24.56
CA ALA A 62 -16.12 -49.89 25.15
C ALA A 62 -16.07 -50.38 26.61
N GLN A 63 -17.04 -50.00 27.46
CA GLN A 63 -17.07 -50.47 28.85
C GLN A 63 -17.29 -51.99 28.92
N LEU A 64 -18.22 -52.53 28.11
CA LEU A 64 -18.41 -53.99 28.02
C LEU A 64 -17.11 -54.70 27.61
N LYS A 65 -16.32 -54.11 26.68
CA LYS A 65 -15.03 -54.67 26.26
C LYS A 65 -13.94 -54.55 27.34
N HIS A 66 -13.88 -53.46 28.10
CA HIS A 66 -12.95 -53.28 29.24
C HIS A 66 -13.21 -54.26 30.40
N TYR A 67 -14.43 -54.79 30.52
CA TYR A 67 -14.80 -55.83 31.50
C TYR A 67 -14.99 -57.22 30.86
N ASP A 68 -14.53 -57.41 29.62
CA ASP A 68 -14.58 -58.65 28.82
C ASP A 68 -15.98 -59.33 28.77
N ILE A 69 -17.03 -58.52 28.83
CA ILE A 69 -18.43 -58.95 28.78
C ILE A 69 -18.82 -59.20 27.30
N PRO A 70 -19.27 -60.40 26.91
CA PRO A 70 -19.61 -60.69 25.51
C PRO A 70 -20.79 -59.86 24.99
N PHE A 71 -20.63 -59.25 23.82
CA PHE A 71 -21.69 -58.58 23.06
C PHE A 71 -21.46 -58.74 21.55
N ARG A 72 -22.51 -58.51 20.74
CA ARG A 72 -22.43 -58.51 19.27
C ARG A 72 -22.35 -57.06 18.76
N SER A 73 -21.54 -56.80 17.74
CA SER A 73 -21.41 -55.47 17.12
C SER A 73 -22.74 -54.93 16.56
N SER A 74 -23.63 -55.84 16.14
CA SER A 74 -24.99 -55.56 15.67
C SER A 74 -25.95 -55.09 16.77
N HIS A 75 -25.66 -55.29 18.06
CA HIS A 75 -26.56 -54.89 19.15
C HIS A 75 -26.87 -53.37 19.10
N LYS A 76 -28.11 -53.02 19.42
CA LYS A 76 -28.58 -51.63 19.52
C LYS A 76 -28.07 -50.97 20.81
N ARG A 77 -28.16 -49.64 20.89
CA ARG A 77 -27.67 -48.87 22.04
C ARG A 77 -28.27 -49.37 23.36
N ASP A 78 -29.57 -49.61 23.37
CA ASP A 78 -30.32 -49.92 24.60
C ASP A 78 -30.15 -51.39 25.02
N GLU A 79 -29.83 -52.28 24.07
CA GLU A 79 -29.40 -53.66 24.34
C GLU A 79 -28.03 -53.67 25.04
N LEU A 80 -27.06 -52.88 24.56
CA LEU A 80 -25.75 -52.73 25.21
C LEU A 80 -25.84 -52.04 26.58
N LEU A 81 -26.70 -51.03 26.72
CA LEU A 81 -27.01 -50.41 28.02
C LEU A 81 -27.61 -51.43 29.00
N SER A 82 -28.54 -52.27 28.55
CA SER A 82 -29.16 -53.30 29.38
C SER A 82 -28.15 -54.38 29.81
N LEU A 83 -27.26 -54.80 28.91
CA LEU A 83 -26.15 -55.71 29.23
C LEU A 83 -25.20 -55.09 30.27
N LEU A 84 -24.82 -53.81 30.10
CA LEU A 84 -23.92 -53.14 31.04
C LEU A 84 -24.58 -52.94 32.41
N LYS A 85 -25.86 -52.53 32.46
CA LYS A 85 -26.62 -52.43 33.72
C LYS A 85 -26.65 -53.75 34.47
N ASN A 86 -26.95 -54.85 33.79
CA ASN A 86 -26.99 -56.18 34.37
C ASN A 86 -25.61 -56.63 34.87
N ALA A 87 -24.54 -56.40 34.10
CA ALA A 87 -23.19 -56.72 34.53
C ALA A 87 -22.73 -55.90 35.76
N VAL A 88 -23.11 -54.63 35.84
CA VAL A 88 -22.83 -53.77 37.00
C VAL A 88 -23.60 -54.24 38.23
N SER A 89 -24.90 -54.57 38.12
CA SER A 89 -25.68 -55.11 39.25
C SER A 89 -25.23 -56.50 39.70
N GLN A 90 -24.61 -57.28 38.81
CA GLN A 90 -23.95 -58.56 39.13
C GLN A 90 -22.51 -58.40 39.65
N GLY A 91 -22.02 -57.18 39.89
CA GLY A 91 -20.67 -56.91 40.38
C GLY A 91 -19.54 -57.23 39.39
N LYS A 92 -19.85 -57.61 38.14
CA LYS A 92 -18.85 -58.00 37.12
C LYS A 92 -17.93 -56.85 36.69
N CYS A 93 -18.32 -55.61 36.98
CA CYS A 93 -17.50 -54.41 36.71
C CYS A 93 -16.65 -53.97 37.92
N ASN A 94 -16.69 -54.70 39.05
CA ASN A 94 -15.95 -54.33 40.28
C ASN A 94 -14.43 -54.54 40.11
N HIS A 95 -14.03 -55.50 39.29
CA HIS A 95 -12.64 -55.82 38.98
C HIS A 95 -12.45 -55.86 37.46
N VAL A 96 -11.23 -55.58 37.00
CA VAL A 96 -10.86 -55.77 35.59
C VAL A 96 -10.47 -57.24 35.38
N PRO A 97 -11.00 -57.95 34.38
CA PRO A 97 -10.62 -59.34 34.12
C PRO A 97 -9.12 -59.47 33.84
N GLN A 98 -8.51 -60.57 34.29
CA GLN A 98 -7.09 -60.83 34.08
C GLN A 98 -6.72 -60.81 32.58
N SER A 99 -7.59 -61.32 31.71
CA SER A 99 -7.45 -61.25 30.25
C SER A 99 -7.21 -59.84 29.72
N VAL A 100 -7.83 -58.82 30.31
CA VAL A 100 -7.68 -57.40 29.93
C VAL A 100 -6.43 -56.80 30.58
N LEU A 101 -6.09 -57.20 31.81
CA LEU A 101 -4.85 -56.80 32.48
C LEU A 101 -3.61 -57.33 31.75
N ASP A 102 -3.63 -58.58 31.30
CA ASP A 102 -2.55 -59.22 30.55
C ASP A 102 -2.35 -58.53 29.19
N ILE A 103 -3.44 -58.14 28.52
CA ILE A 103 -3.38 -57.35 27.28
C ILE A 103 -2.79 -55.97 27.55
N ALA A 104 -3.20 -55.28 28.62
CA ALA A 104 -2.66 -53.98 29.00
C ALA A 104 -1.17 -54.06 29.40
N ALA A 105 -0.74 -55.14 30.05
CA ALA A 105 0.66 -55.37 30.41
C ALA A 105 1.51 -55.65 29.15
N ALA A 106 1.08 -56.57 28.29
CA ALA A 106 1.76 -56.87 27.03
C ALA A 106 1.86 -55.62 26.14
N MET A 107 0.76 -54.87 25.95
CA MET A 107 0.78 -53.63 25.18
C MET A 107 1.70 -52.57 25.79
N LYS A 108 1.86 -52.49 27.12
CA LYS A 108 2.84 -51.58 27.74
C LYS A 108 4.28 -52.01 27.46
N THR A 109 4.58 -53.30 27.51
CA THR A 109 5.90 -53.85 27.14
C THR A 109 6.23 -53.56 25.68
N ASP A 110 5.30 -53.81 24.76
CA ASP A 110 5.45 -53.53 23.32
C ASP A 110 5.55 -52.03 23.02
N TYR A 111 4.87 -51.19 23.80
CA TYR A 111 4.86 -49.73 23.62
C TYR A 111 6.11 -49.03 24.16
N ALA A 112 6.75 -49.56 25.20
CA ALA A 112 7.95 -48.97 25.79
C ALA A 112 9.07 -48.65 24.77
N PRO A 113 9.53 -49.58 23.91
CA PRO A 113 10.56 -49.27 22.91
C PRO A 113 10.05 -48.32 21.81
N LEU A 114 8.77 -48.38 21.44
CA LEU A 114 8.17 -47.44 20.47
C LEU A 114 8.14 -46.01 21.02
N TYR A 115 7.82 -45.85 22.32
CA TYR A 115 7.79 -44.57 23.00
C TYR A 115 9.19 -44.00 23.21
N GLN A 116 10.15 -44.81 23.67
CA GLN A 116 11.56 -44.42 23.78
C GLN A 116 12.15 -43.99 22.43
N LYS A 117 11.88 -44.75 21.36
CA LYS A 117 12.28 -44.37 19.99
C LYS A 117 11.69 -43.03 19.60
N TRP A 118 10.38 -42.83 19.80
CA TRP A 118 9.73 -41.56 19.46
C TRP A 118 10.28 -40.37 20.28
N GLN A 119 10.59 -40.56 21.57
CA GLN A 119 11.24 -39.53 22.39
C GLN A 119 12.64 -39.17 21.86
N ALA A 120 13.43 -40.17 21.48
CA ALA A 120 14.75 -39.96 20.88
C ALA A 120 14.66 -39.27 19.51
N GLU A 121 13.68 -39.62 18.67
CA GLU A 121 13.42 -38.98 17.38
C GLU A 121 12.99 -37.51 17.54
N CYS A 122 12.13 -37.19 18.53
CA CYS A 122 11.80 -35.80 18.87
C CYS A 122 13.03 -35.03 19.38
N ALA A 123 13.76 -35.55 20.36
CA ALA A 123 14.94 -34.87 20.90
C ALA A 123 16.04 -34.65 19.84
N ALA A 124 16.23 -35.61 18.93
CA ALA A 124 17.14 -35.48 17.79
C ALA A 124 16.64 -34.45 16.76
N TRP A 125 15.33 -34.36 16.52
CA TRP A 125 14.74 -33.34 15.66
C TRP A 125 14.86 -31.93 16.27
N ASP A 126 14.59 -31.77 17.57
CA ASP A 126 14.74 -30.49 18.29
C ASP A 126 16.21 -30.04 18.30
N ALA A 127 17.15 -30.95 18.56
CA ALA A 127 18.59 -30.66 18.49
C ALA A 127 19.05 -30.31 17.07
N ALA A 128 18.60 -31.05 16.05
CA ALA A 128 18.94 -30.78 14.66
C ALA A 128 18.28 -29.51 14.11
N LYS A 129 17.09 -29.13 14.63
CA LYS A 129 16.47 -27.84 14.35
C LYS A 129 17.30 -26.73 14.99
N LYS A 130 17.57 -26.82 16.30
CA LYS A 130 18.39 -25.84 17.02
C LYS A 130 19.74 -25.62 16.34
N GLN A 131 20.43 -26.68 15.88
CA GLN A 131 21.68 -26.54 15.13
C GLN A 131 21.51 -25.72 13.84
N ARG A 132 20.42 -25.93 13.07
CA ARG A 132 20.15 -25.14 11.86
C ARG A 132 19.86 -23.69 12.18
N ASP A 133 19.12 -23.43 13.25
CA ASP A 133 18.76 -22.08 13.70
C ASP A 133 20.03 -21.34 14.22
N ASP A 134 20.89 -22.04 14.98
CA ASP A 134 22.23 -21.59 15.39
C ASP A 134 23.13 -21.28 14.19
N GLU A 135 23.19 -22.18 13.21
CA GLU A 135 23.96 -22.00 11.98
C GLU A 135 23.43 -20.86 11.10
N ALA A 136 22.11 -20.67 11.02
CA ALA A 136 21.49 -19.59 10.27
C ALA A 136 21.85 -18.23 10.88
N PHE A 137 21.68 -18.07 12.19
CA PHE A 137 22.05 -16.85 12.91
C PHE A 137 23.55 -16.55 12.82
N ALA A 138 24.41 -17.58 12.84
CA ALA A 138 25.85 -17.43 12.64
C ALA A 138 26.23 -16.97 11.23
N LYS A 139 25.43 -17.32 10.20
CA LYS A 139 25.64 -16.91 8.79
C LYS A 139 25.22 -15.46 8.54
N CYS A 140 24.38 -14.86 9.38
CA CYS A 140 23.98 -13.45 9.31
C CYS A 140 25.16 -12.51 9.65
N LYS A 141 25.45 -11.57 8.75
CA LYS A 141 26.56 -10.61 8.80
C LYS A 141 26.15 -9.26 9.35
N THR A 142 24.94 -8.79 9.03
CA THR A 142 24.45 -7.47 9.48
C THR A 142 23.55 -7.57 10.72
N PRO A 143 23.41 -6.48 11.50
CA PRO A 143 22.43 -6.44 12.59
C PRO A 143 20.98 -6.67 12.11
N GLY A 144 20.62 -6.14 10.95
CA GLY A 144 19.28 -6.34 10.34
C GLY A 144 19.02 -7.78 9.91
N GLU A 145 20.01 -8.47 9.35
CA GLU A 145 19.94 -9.91 9.06
C GLU A 145 19.75 -10.73 10.35
N ARG A 146 20.47 -10.39 11.43
CA ARG A 146 20.34 -11.08 12.73
C ARG A 146 18.96 -10.86 13.35
N ALA A 147 18.44 -9.63 13.31
CA ALA A 147 17.08 -9.29 13.76
C ALA A 147 15.99 -10.03 12.96
N ASN A 148 16.16 -10.18 11.64
CA ASN A 148 15.25 -10.97 10.78
C ASN A 148 15.35 -12.49 11.06
N CYS A 149 16.51 -13.00 11.51
CA CYS A 149 16.74 -14.43 11.72
C CYS A 149 16.24 -14.92 13.09
N ASP A 150 16.56 -14.19 14.16
CA ASP A 150 16.11 -14.47 15.53
C ASP A 150 16.12 -13.15 16.31
N LEU A 151 14.92 -12.59 16.51
CA LEU A 151 14.75 -11.26 17.08
C LEU A 151 15.08 -11.23 18.59
N ASP A 152 14.81 -12.32 19.31
CA ASP A 152 15.08 -12.39 20.75
C ASP A 152 16.59 -12.57 21.00
N ARG A 153 17.25 -13.44 20.22
CA ARG A 153 18.71 -13.59 20.25
C ARG A 153 19.44 -12.35 19.74
N PHE A 154 18.86 -11.59 18.81
CA PHE A 154 19.35 -10.27 18.43
C PHE A 154 19.35 -9.30 19.63
N MET A 155 18.28 -9.27 20.42
CA MET A 155 18.20 -8.45 21.63
C MET A 155 19.24 -8.89 22.68
N ASP A 156 19.38 -10.19 22.94
CA ASP A 156 20.41 -10.72 23.84
C ASP A 156 21.85 -10.49 23.36
N MET A 157 22.08 -10.44 22.04
CA MET A 157 23.43 -10.21 21.52
C MET A 157 23.83 -8.72 21.55
N TYR A 158 22.90 -7.80 21.30
CA TYR A 158 23.19 -6.36 21.18
C TYR A 158 22.78 -5.51 22.39
N PHE A 159 21.74 -5.88 23.14
CA PHE A 159 21.10 -4.96 24.10
C PHE A 159 20.82 -5.53 25.50
N LEU A 160 20.80 -6.85 25.69
CA LEU A 160 20.49 -7.47 26.98
C LEU A 160 21.63 -8.37 27.47
N THR A 161 21.87 -8.42 28.78
CA THR A 161 22.71 -9.43 29.43
C THR A 161 21.91 -10.03 30.59
N ASP A 162 21.75 -11.36 30.60
CA ASP A 162 20.85 -12.09 31.49
C ASP A 162 19.42 -11.50 31.53
N GLY A 163 18.91 -11.11 30.35
CA GLY A 163 17.60 -10.47 30.17
C GLY A 163 17.48 -9.02 30.66
N LYS A 164 18.58 -8.41 31.14
CA LYS A 164 18.60 -7.02 31.66
C LYS A 164 19.27 -6.05 30.68
N PRO A 165 18.86 -4.77 30.62
CA PRO A 165 19.49 -3.78 29.75
C PRO A 165 21.01 -3.67 29.96
N ASP A 166 21.79 -3.85 28.89
CA ASP A 166 23.25 -3.76 28.90
C ASP A 166 23.73 -2.70 27.89
N LYS A 167 23.97 -1.49 28.41
CA LYS A 167 24.43 -0.35 27.60
C LYS A 167 25.86 -0.51 27.08
N SER A 168 26.64 -1.47 27.57
CA SER A 168 28.04 -1.67 27.17
C SER A 168 28.19 -2.41 25.83
N LYS A 169 27.22 -3.27 25.47
CA LYS A 169 27.24 -4.08 24.25
C LYS A 169 27.16 -3.25 22.96
N THR A 170 26.25 -2.27 22.95
CA THR A 170 25.96 -1.44 21.76
C THR A 170 25.89 0.03 22.16
N PRO A 171 27.02 0.69 22.45
CA PRO A 171 27.04 2.06 22.97
C PRO A 171 26.72 3.13 21.92
N LYS A 172 26.58 2.76 20.64
CA LYS A 172 26.18 3.63 19.52
C LYS A 172 25.00 2.99 18.79
N PRO A 173 24.04 3.77 18.28
CA PRO A 173 22.86 3.23 17.60
C PRO A 173 23.21 2.48 16.30
N LEU A 174 22.40 1.47 15.99
CA LEU A 174 22.52 0.62 14.80
C LEU A 174 21.42 0.94 13.79
N VAL A 175 21.75 0.83 12.50
CA VAL A 175 20.75 0.75 11.41
C VAL A 175 20.48 -0.72 11.10
N LEU A 176 19.21 -1.09 11.02
CA LEU A 176 18.75 -2.45 10.71
C LEU A 176 18.30 -2.53 9.25
N SER A 177 19.26 -2.35 8.34
CA SER A 177 19.04 -2.45 6.90
C SER A 177 18.38 -3.78 6.52
N GLY A 178 17.28 -3.71 5.75
CA GLY A 178 16.51 -4.88 5.33
C GLY A 178 15.65 -5.55 6.42
N PHE A 179 15.59 -5.02 7.65
CA PHE A 179 14.72 -5.55 8.71
C PHE A 179 13.24 -5.23 8.46
N GLN A 180 12.38 -6.26 8.53
CA GLN A 180 10.97 -6.15 8.11
C GLN A 180 9.99 -5.97 9.28
N ASP A 181 10.14 -6.73 10.38
CA ASP A 181 9.17 -6.74 11.48
C ASP A 181 9.40 -5.60 12.48
N ARG A 182 9.22 -4.37 11.98
CA ARG A 182 9.40 -3.13 12.75
C ARG A 182 8.50 -3.10 14.00
N TRP A 183 7.32 -3.70 13.96
CA TRP A 183 6.37 -3.73 15.07
C TRP A 183 6.85 -4.63 16.21
N SER A 184 7.26 -5.86 15.92
CA SER A 184 7.77 -6.79 16.95
C SER A 184 9.06 -6.31 17.61
N LEU A 185 9.89 -5.52 16.92
CA LEU A 185 11.06 -4.91 17.53
C LEU A 185 10.72 -3.65 18.33
N HIS A 186 9.82 -2.79 17.85
CA HIS A 186 9.36 -1.62 18.62
C HIS A 186 8.77 -2.06 19.96
N SER A 187 7.82 -3.01 19.95
CA SER A 187 7.21 -3.54 21.18
C SER A 187 8.16 -4.34 22.06
N ARG A 188 9.32 -4.77 21.55
CA ARG A 188 10.43 -5.31 22.39
C ARG A 188 11.26 -4.20 23.00
N ALA A 189 11.63 -3.17 22.23
CA ALA A 189 12.45 -2.06 22.70
C ALA A 189 11.74 -1.25 23.81
N GLU A 190 10.43 -1.02 23.69
CA GLU A 190 9.60 -0.38 24.73
C GLU A 190 9.69 -1.08 26.10
N ARG A 191 9.98 -2.39 26.13
CA ARG A 191 10.11 -3.20 27.36
C ARG A 191 11.51 -3.17 27.96
N VAL A 192 12.47 -2.50 27.31
CA VAL A 192 13.88 -2.42 27.71
C VAL A 192 14.19 -0.98 28.14
N PRO A 193 14.25 -0.68 29.44
CA PRO A 193 14.38 0.70 29.95
C PRO A 193 15.49 1.53 29.29
N GLY A 194 15.08 2.57 28.57
CA GLY A 194 15.97 3.50 27.88
C GLY A 194 16.54 3.00 26.55
N LEU A 195 15.95 1.97 25.93
CA LEU A 195 16.22 1.58 24.55
C LEU A 195 15.21 2.25 23.61
N GLU A 196 15.72 3.03 22.65
CA GLU A 196 14.95 3.89 21.76
C GLU A 196 14.99 3.38 20.32
N THR A 197 13.94 3.65 19.54
CA THR A 197 13.86 3.27 18.11
C THR A 197 13.28 4.39 17.25
N CYS A 198 13.75 4.52 16.01
CA CYS A 198 13.24 5.51 15.06
C CYS A 198 13.41 5.01 13.60
N SER A 199 12.46 5.28 12.71
CA SER A 199 12.58 4.90 11.29
C SER A 199 13.12 6.05 10.45
N GLY A 200 14.15 5.80 9.65
CA GLY A 200 14.64 6.70 8.60
C GLY A 200 14.27 6.20 7.21
N GLY A 201 14.36 7.07 6.20
CA GLY A 201 14.11 6.73 4.79
C GLY A 201 12.68 6.97 4.29
N PRO A 202 12.48 7.06 2.96
CA PRO A 202 11.17 7.21 2.34
C PRO A 202 10.31 5.95 2.56
N PRO A 203 8.97 6.03 2.49
CA PRO A 203 8.06 4.91 2.82
C PRO A 203 8.43 3.57 2.13
N SER A 204 8.84 3.63 0.86
CA SER A 204 9.25 2.49 0.04
C SER A 204 10.57 1.83 0.45
N ASN A 205 11.42 2.51 1.24
CA ASN A 205 12.69 1.98 1.74
C ASN A 205 13.02 2.54 3.14
N ARG A 206 12.11 2.35 4.10
CA ARG A 206 12.34 2.72 5.51
C ARG A 206 13.28 1.71 6.19
N GLU A 207 14.37 2.20 6.78
CA GLU A 207 15.24 1.42 7.65
C GLU A 207 14.98 1.78 9.13
N LEU A 208 15.01 0.79 10.02
CA LEU A 208 14.80 1.00 11.45
C LEU A 208 16.13 1.22 12.16
N CYS A 209 16.22 2.29 12.96
CA CYS A 209 17.36 2.59 13.83
C CYS A 209 17.01 2.25 15.29
N ILE A 210 18.01 1.77 16.06
CA ILE A 210 17.84 1.36 17.47
C ILE A 210 19.08 1.68 18.31
N GLY A 211 18.92 2.12 19.56
CA GLY A 211 20.04 2.46 20.45
C GLY A 211 19.62 3.11 21.78
N TRP A 212 20.59 3.44 22.65
CA TRP A 212 20.34 3.85 24.04
C TRP A 212 20.12 5.35 24.29
N ASP A 213 20.29 6.19 23.26
CA ASP A 213 20.09 7.63 23.32
C ASP A 213 19.13 8.07 22.21
N ARG A 214 18.05 8.74 22.62
CA ARG A 214 16.96 9.19 21.73
C ARG A 214 17.45 10.15 20.65
N SER A 215 18.40 11.04 20.99
CA SER A 215 18.95 12.04 20.09
C SER A 215 19.91 11.42 19.08
N GLU A 216 20.78 10.49 19.51
CA GLU A 216 21.64 9.75 18.58
C GLU A 216 20.83 8.85 17.63
N VAL A 217 19.80 8.16 18.14
CA VAL A 217 18.90 7.31 17.33
C VAL A 217 18.13 8.14 16.31
N PHE A 218 17.57 9.29 16.72
CA PHE A 218 16.88 10.20 15.81
C PHE A 218 17.84 10.78 14.76
N ALA A 219 19.02 11.27 15.16
CA ALA A 219 20.01 11.80 14.23
C ALA A 219 20.55 10.73 13.26
N LEU A 220 20.59 9.46 13.66
CA LEU A 220 20.90 8.35 12.75
C LEU A 220 19.78 8.14 11.72
N ALA A 221 18.52 8.14 12.15
CA ALA A 221 17.37 8.06 11.26
C ALA A 221 17.30 9.26 10.29
N SER A 222 17.67 10.47 10.72
CA SER A 222 17.80 11.65 9.84
C SER A 222 18.84 11.42 8.74
N ARG A 223 20.05 10.97 9.10
CA ARG A 223 21.12 10.68 8.11
C ARG A 223 20.76 9.55 7.14
N VAL A 224 20.00 8.55 7.59
CA VAL A 224 19.44 7.50 6.72
C VAL A 224 18.44 8.12 5.73
N SER A 225 17.54 8.98 6.19
CA SER A 225 16.60 9.71 5.33
C SER A 225 17.33 10.57 4.29
N GLU A 226 18.25 11.43 4.72
CA GLU A 226 19.07 12.30 3.85
C GLU A 226 19.75 11.48 2.74
N ARG A 227 20.50 10.44 3.11
CA ARG A 227 21.18 9.55 2.17
C ARG A 227 20.22 8.85 1.19
N ALA A 228 19.04 8.45 1.65
CA ALA A 228 18.04 7.81 0.80
C ALA A 228 17.42 8.80 -0.21
N TYR A 229 17.13 10.03 0.21
CA TYR A 229 16.65 11.10 -0.68
C TYR A 229 17.73 11.55 -1.68
N GLU A 230 18.99 11.67 -1.26
CA GLU A 230 20.11 11.93 -2.18
C GLU A 230 20.29 10.81 -3.21
N ALA A 231 20.17 9.54 -2.79
CA ALA A 231 20.28 8.39 -3.69
C ALA A 231 19.14 8.34 -4.72
N GLU A 232 17.88 8.58 -4.31
CA GLU A 232 16.76 8.64 -5.26
C GLU A 232 16.89 9.85 -6.19
N LYS A 233 17.29 11.04 -5.69
CA LYS A 233 17.54 12.22 -6.53
C LYS A 233 18.68 12.01 -7.53
N ALA A 234 19.73 11.27 -7.14
CA ALA A 234 20.80 10.87 -8.04
C ALA A 234 20.31 9.87 -9.10
N LYS A 235 19.44 8.92 -8.73
CA LYS A 235 18.80 7.96 -9.64
C LYS A 235 17.88 8.66 -10.65
N GLN A 236 16.94 9.50 -10.20
CA GLN A 236 16.09 10.33 -11.06
C GLN A 236 16.91 11.18 -12.04
N LYS A 237 18.00 11.80 -11.57
CA LYS A 237 18.93 12.57 -12.43
C LYS A 237 19.63 11.69 -13.47
N ALA A 238 20.00 10.46 -13.13
CA ALA A 238 20.61 9.50 -14.06
C ALA A 238 19.60 8.97 -15.09
N GLU A 239 18.35 8.71 -14.68
CA GLU A 239 17.23 8.36 -15.55
C GLU A 239 16.95 9.50 -16.54
N TRP A 240 16.84 10.74 -16.08
CA TRP A 240 16.68 11.92 -16.95
C TRP A 240 17.86 12.10 -17.93
N GLU A 241 19.10 11.95 -17.47
CA GLU A 241 20.29 12.01 -18.33
C GLU A 241 20.30 10.88 -19.38
N GLN A 242 19.80 9.69 -19.05
CA GLN A 242 19.60 8.59 -20.00
C GLN A 242 18.54 8.94 -21.07
N GLN A 243 17.43 9.56 -20.68
CA GLN A 243 16.41 10.03 -21.62
C GLN A 243 16.96 11.16 -22.52
N MET A 244 17.68 12.13 -21.95
CA MET A 244 18.33 13.20 -22.70
C MET A 244 19.44 12.69 -23.64
N ALA A 245 20.12 11.59 -23.30
CA ALA A 245 21.02 10.91 -24.23
C ALA A 245 20.28 10.35 -25.47
N ARG A 246 19.00 9.98 -25.38
CA ARG A 246 18.17 9.63 -26.56
C ARG A 246 17.92 10.85 -27.44
N HIS A 247 17.58 12.00 -26.84
CA HIS A 247 17.41 13.26 -27.58
C HIS A 247 18.70 13.69 -28.29
N ARG A 248 19.86 13.62 -27.61
CA ARG A 248 21.17 13.91 -28.24
C ARG A 248 21.48 12.98 -29.41
N ARG A 249 21.17 11.68 -29.29
CA ARG A 249 21.29 10.69 -30.40
C ARG A 249 20.33 10.99 -31.56
N TYR A 250 19.12 11.45 -31.27
CA TYR A 250 18.16 11.89 -32.29
C TYR A 250 18.70 13.09 -33.07
N ILE A 251 19.14 14.16 -32.39
CA ILE A 251 19.77 15.34 -33.00
C ILE A 251 21.00 14.96 -33.84
N ALA A 252 21.89 14.11 -33.31
CA ALA A 252 23.08 13.68 -34.02
C ALA A 252 22.77 12.88 -35.31
N ARG A 253 21.68 12.09 -35.32
CA ARG A 253 21.21 11.38 -36.52
C ARG A 253 20.65 12.36 -37.57
N GLY A 254 19.81 13.32 -37.14
CA GLY A 254 19.25 14.34 -38.02
C GLY A 254 20.29 15.28 -38.66
N LEU A 255 21.47 15.40 -38.05
CA LEU A 255 22.64 16.11 -38.61
C LEU A 255 23.55 15.21 -39.47
N GLY A 256 23.39 13.89 -39.42
CA GLY A 256 24.30 12.92 -40.05
C GLY A 256 23.90 12.44 -41.45
N THR A 257 22.61 12.44 -41.80
CA THR A 257 22.10 11.93 -43.09
C THR A 257 22.12 12.99 -44.21
N GLY A 258 23.16 13.82 -44.24
CA GLY A 258 23.31 14.97 -45.14
C GLY A 258 24.13 14.71 -46.42
N SER A 259 23.77 13.71 -47.23
CA SER A 259 24.37 13.56 -48.57
C SER A 259 23.72 14.53 -49.56
N GLY A 260 24.41 15.64 -49.85
CA GLY A 260 23.87 16.73 -50.65
C GLY A 260 23.23 17.81 -49.77
N GLY A 261 23.58 19.07 -50.02
CA GLY A 261 23.21 20.17 -49.14
C GLY A 261 21.75 20.60 -49.28
N SER A 262 20.99 20.53 -48.19
CA SER A 262 19.87 21.44 -47.94
C SER A 262 20.22 22.34 -46.74
N ARG A 263 19.78 23.59 -46.78
CA ARG A 263 19.85 24.49 -45.62
C ARG A 263 18.90 23.97 -44.53
N GLN A 264 19.07 24.47 -43.30
CA GLN A 264 17.92 24.62 -42.39
C GLN A 264 16.77 25.23 -43.20
N PRO A 265 15.59 24.58 -43.31
CA PRO A 265 14.52 25.12 -44.13
C PRO A 265 14.04 26.44 -43.55
N ASP A 266 13.94 27.46 -44.40
CA ASP A 266 13.72 28.85 -43.97
C ASP A 266 12.32 29.07 -43.35
N THR A 267 11.38 28.13 -43.53
CA THR A 267 10.01 28.18 -43.03
C THR A 267 9.72 27.10 -41.96
N PHE A 268 8.73 27.38 -41.10
CA PHE A 268 8.14 26.41 -40.17
C PHE A 268 7.13 25.51 -40.89
N ASP A 269 7.11 24.23 -40.54
CA ASP A 269 6.19 23.23 -41.05
C ASP A 269 5.63 22.39 -39.90
N MET A 270 4.30 22.37 -39.76
CA MET A 270 3.58 21.63 -38.73
C MET A 270 3.85 20.11 -38.82
N ALA A 271 4.08 19.55 -40.01
CA ALA A 271 4.34 18.12 -40.16
C ALA A 271 5.65 17.67 -39.49
N ARG A 272 6.60 18.59 -39.24
CA ARG A 272 7.85 18.32 -38.50
C ARG A 272 7.65 18.09 -37.01
N CYS A 273 6.52 18.53 -36.46
CA CYS A 273 6.16 18.31 -35.07
C CYS A 273 5.83 16.84 -34.78
N LEU A 274 5.44 16.05 -35.79
CA LEU A 274 5.14 14.61 -35.64
C LEU A 274 6.30 13.84 -35.01
N GLY A 275 6.00 12.98 -34.03
CA GLY A 275 7.00 12.14 -33.35
C GLY A 275 6.86 12.06 -31.83
N SER A 276 7.76 11.31 -31.19
CA SER A 276 7.83 11.18 -29.73
C SER A 276 8.70 12.26 -29.10
N TYR A 277 8.23 12.80 -27.98
CA TYR A 277 8.96 13.71 -27.11
C TYR A 277 9.01 13.13 -25.69
N ILE A 278 10.15 13.32 -25.02
CA ILE A 278 10.21 13.28 -23.55
C ILE A 278 9.89 14.69 -23.04
N ILE A 279 9.17 14.76 -21.93
CA ILE A 279 8.71 16.01 -21.33
C ILE A 279 9.44 16.25 -20.01
N GLN A 280 9.78 17.51 -19.75
CA GLN A 280 10.18 18.02 -18.44
C GLN A 280 9.10 19.01 -17.98
N CYS A 281 8.56 18.81 -16.77
CA CYS A 281 7.64 19.74 -16.12
C CYS A 281 8.06 19.82 -14.65
N ASP A 282 8.75 20.91 -14.29
CA ASP A 282 9.38 21.04 -12.97
C ASP A 282 8.31 21.17 -11.87
N GLU A 283 7.19 21.86 -12.16
CA GLU A 283 6.02 21.98 -11.28
C GLU A 283 5.46 20.61 -10.84
N ILE A 284 5.32 19.67 -11.78
CA ILE A 284 4.82 18.32 -11.49
C ILE A 284 5.88 17.48 -10.76
N ALA A 285 7.15 17.64 -11.10
CA ALA A 285 8.24 16.91 -10.44
C ALA A 285 8.47 17.34 -8.99
N ASP A 286 8.28 18.63 -8.67
CA ASP A 286 8.43 19.17 -7.32
C ASP A 286 7.19 18.89 -6.44
N GLN A 287 5.96 18.95 -6.99
CA GLN A 287 4.73 18.67 -6.25
C GLN A 287 4.42 17.15 -6.11
N TRP A 288 4.71 16.31 -7.12
CA TRP A 288 4.47 14.86 -7.09
C TRP A 288 5.76 14.03 -7.32
N PRO A 289 6.81 14.19 -6.49
CA PRO A 289 8.10 13.52 -6.65
C PRO A 289 8.02 11.99 -6.59
N ASP A 290 6.94 11.45 -6.01
CA ASP A 290 6.67 10.01 -5.94
C ASP A 290 5.99 9.45 -7.21
N VAL A 291 5.20 10.26 -7.93
CA VAL A 291 4.54 9.82 -9.18
C VAL A 291 5.52 9.87 -10.37
N VAL A 292 6.41 10.87 -10.40
CA VAL A 292 7.50 10.92 -11.39
C VAL A 292 8.64 9.93 -11.11
N ARG A 293 8.59 9.16 -10.01
CA ARG A 293 9.69 8.28 -9.56
C ARG A 293 9.87 7.07 -10.47
N GLY A 294 10.82 7.16 -11.41
CA GLY A 294 11.06 6.13 -12.43
C GLY A 294 10.06 6.18 -13.59
N HIS A 295 9.12 7.13 -13.57
CA HIS A 295 8.20 7.40 -14.67
C HIS A 295 8.77 8.49 -15.58
N THR A 296 8.62 8.35 -16.89
CA THR A 296 9.13 9.33 -17.86
C THR A 296 7.95 10.02 -18.52
N LEU A 297 7.77 11.31 -18.23
CA LEU A 297 6.72 12.11 -18.86
C LEU A 297 6.94 12.15 -20.38
N THR A 298 5.88 11.95 -21.17
CA THR A 298 5.97 11.89 -22.63
C THR A 298 4.84 12.61 -23.35
N MET A 299 5.09 12.93 -24.61
CA MET A 299 4.08 13.42 -25.54
C MET A 299 4.37 12.88 -26.94
N ASP A 300 3.40 12.25 -27.56
CA ASP A 300 3.55 11.51 -28.82
C ASP A 300 2.61 12.12 -29.88
N ILE A 301 3.18 13.00 -30.71
CA ILE A 301 2.45 13.84 -31.68
C ILE A 301 2.18 13.07 -32.98
N SER A 302 0.91 12.99 -33.36
CA SER A 302 0.38 12.28 -34.52
C SER A 302 -0.46 13.19 -35.44
N LYS A 303 -0.82 12.72 -36.64
CA LYS A 303 -1.64 13.50 -37.60
C LYS A 303 -3.10 13.54 -37.14
N GLY A 304 -3.68 14.74 -37.07
CA GLY A 304 -5.09 14.97 -36.77
C GLY A 304 -5.96 15.05 -38.03
N ARG A 305 -7.11 15.73 -37.92
CA ARG A 305 -8.02 15.99 -39.04
C ARG A 305 -7.73 17.36 -39.65
N GLY A 306 -7.64 17.43 -40.98
CA GLY A 306 -7.34 18.69 -41.69
C GLY A 306 -5.99 19.27 -41.25
N ASN A 307 -5.97 20.55 -40.90
CA ASN A 307 -4.77 21.29 -40.49
C ASN A 307 -4.53 21.23 -38.96
N THR A 308 -4.76 20.07 -38.33
CA THR A 308 -4.51 19.84 -36.89
C THR A 308 -3.62 18.63 -36.66
N LEU A 309 -2.91 18.61 -35.53
CA LEU A 309 -2.27 17.42 -34.99
C LEU A 309 -3.00 16.95 -33.74
N LEU A 310 -2.90 15.65 -33.44
CA LEU A 310 -3.37 15.07 -32.19
C LEU A 310 -2.16 14.47 -31.47
N ALA A 311 -1.94 14.80 -30.21
CA ALA A 311 -0.91 14.17 -29.40
C ALA A 311 -1.52 13.36 -28.25
N ALA A 312 -1.02 12.15 -28.03
CA ALA A 312 -1.16 11.52 -26.72
C ALA A 312 -0.18 12.22 -25.76
N TYR A 313 -0.59 12.51 -24.53
CA TYR A 313 0.30 13.01 -23.50
C TYR A 313 0.16 12.19 -22.21
N ASP A 314 1.27 12.09 -21.51
CA ASP A 314 1.42 11.43 -20.21
C ASP A 314 2.32 12.33 -19.37
N PHE A 315 1.70 13.06 -18.44
CA PHE A 315 2.37 13.91 -17.45
C PHE A 315 2.40 13.22 -16.07
N GLY A 316 2.26 11.89 -16.02
CA GLY A 316 2.39 11.05 -14.82
C GLY A 316 1.17 11.08 -13.90
N ILE A 317 0.76 12.27 -13.46
CA ILE A 317 -0.46 12.49 -12.68
C ILE A 317 -1.71 12.69 -13.56
N ILE A 318 -1.53 13.06 -14.83
CA ILE A 318 -2.59 13.31 -15.81
C ILE A 318 -2.14 12.79 -17.17
N GLU A 319 -3.02 12.06 -17.85
CA GLU A 319 -2.81 11.55 -19.20
C GLU A 319 -4.03 11.84 -20.09
N GLY A 320 -3.85 11.85 -21.41
CA GLY A 320 -4.95 12.00 -22.35
C GLY A 320 -4.55 12.46 -23.75
N THR A 321 -5.43 13.26 -24.37
CA THR A 321 -5.31 13.73 -25.76
C THR A 321 -5.22 15.26 -25.82
N MET A 322 -4.31 15.75 -26.68
CA MET A 322 -4.15 17.15 -27.04
C MET A 322 -4.51 17.38 -28.51
N ILE A 323 -5.27 18.44 -28.81
CA ILE A 323 -5.46 18.98 -30.17
C ILE A 323 -4.54 20.18 -30.36
N LEU A 324 -3.74 20.15 -31.43
CA LEU A 324 -2.74 21.18 -31.74
C LEU A 324 -3.04 21.88 -33.07
N SER A 325 -2.87 23.20 -33.14
CA SER A 325 -3.18 24.04 -34.31
C SER A 325 -2.28 25.28 -34.41
N LEU A 326 -2.05 25.77 -35.63
CA LEU A 326 -1.45 27.10 -35.87
C LEU A 326 -2.43 28.27 -35.64
N SER A 327 -3.73 27.98 -35.57
CA SER A 327 -4.80 28.94 -35.33
C SER A 327 -5.55 28.59 -34.04
N GLU A 328 -5.60 29.52 -33.10
CA GLU A 328 -6.37 29.32 -31.87
C GLU A 328 -7.88 29.29 -32.14
N ASP A 329 -8.37 30.10 -33.08
CA ASP A 329 -9.80 30.15 -33.42
C ASP A 329 -10.27 28.86 -34.11
N THR A 330 -9.38 28.14 -34.78
CA THR A 330 -9.64 26.77 -35.24
C THR A 330 -9.82 25.80 -34.07
N LEU A 331 -9.09 25.95 -32.97
CA LEU A 331 -9.32 25.14 -31.76
C LEU A 331 -10.63 25.52 -31.07
N LYS A 332 -10.95 26.82 -30.98
CA LYS A 332 -12.24 27.29 -30.47
C LYS A 332 -13.42 26.73 -31.28
N ALA A 333 -13.31 26.70 -32.61
CA ALA A 333 -14.34 26.12 -33.48
C ALA A 333 -14.47 24.59 -33.32
N ILE A 334 -13.36 23.86 -33.16
CA ILE A 334 -13.37 22.39 -32.96
C ILE A 334 -13.96 22.02 -31.60
N VAL A 335 -13.63 22.79 -30.55
CA VAL A 335 -14.01 22.50 -29.17
C VAL A 335 -15.39 23.05 -28.83
N GLY A 336 -15.65 24.33 -29.11
CA GLY A 336 -16.92 25.01 -28.85
C GLY A 336 -18.06 24.56 -29.77
N GLY A 337 -17.76 23.87 -30.87
CA GLY A 337 -18.78 23.29 -31.75
C GLY A 337 -19.71 22.27 -31.07
N ASN A 338 -19.29 21.71 -29.94
CA ASN A 338 -20.10 20.81 -29.10
C ASN A 338 -20.64 21.49 -27.81
N THR A 339 -20.41 22.80 -27.62
CA THR A 339 -20.85 23.54 -26.43
C THR A 339 -21.90 24.57 -26.84
N SER A 340 -23.17 24.15 -26.91
CA SER A 340 -24.28 25.09 -27.10
C SER A 340 -24.31 26.08 -25.93
N GLU A 341 -24.31 27.38 -26.24
CA GLU A 341 -24.32 28.44 -25.25
C GLU A 341 -25.54 28.35 -24.32
N SER A 342 -25.31 28.08 -23.04
CA SER A 342 -26.32 28.17 -21.97
C SER A 342 -25.98 29.32 -21.02
N GLU A 343 -25.92 30.53 -21.57
CA GLU A 343 -26.05 31.81 -20.83
C GLU A 343 -27.40 31.83 -20.08
N ALA A 344 -27.44 31.16 -18.94
CA ALA A 344 -28.62 30.95 -18.11
C ALA A 344 -28.34 31.44 -16.69
N SER A 345 -28.24 32.77 -16.56
CA SER A 345 -28.11 33.46 -15.27
C SER A 345 -29.17 32.97 -14.27
N ARG A 346 -28.72 32.25 -13.24
CA ARG A 346 -29.58 31.77 -12.16
C ARG A 346 -28.99 32.14 -10.81
N SER A 347 -29.78 32.94 -10.11
CA SER A 347 -29.65 33.39 -8.72
C SER A 347 -28.84 32.45 -7.85
N ASP A 348 -27.74 32.97 -7.31
CA ASP A 348 -27.26 32.57 -5.99
C ASP A 348 -28.28 33.11 -4.97
N ASP A 349 -29.07 32.22 -4.37
CA ASP A 349 -29.83 32.50 -3.13
C ASP A 349 -30.47 31.22 -2.57
N PHE A 350 -30.02 30.85 -1.37
CA PHE A 350 -30.74 30.14 -0.30
C PHE A 350 -31.42 28.77 -0.56
N TYR A 351 -30.88 27.73 0.09
CA TYR A 351 -31.67 26.97 1.09
C TYR A 351 -30.79 26.60 2.29
N SER A 352 -31.26 26.93 3.49
CA SER A 352 -30.69 26.40 4.74
C SER A 352 -31.16 24.97 4.97
N SER A 353 -30.32 24.15 5.60
CA SER A 353 -30.77 23.02 6.41
C SER A 353 -30.02 23.06 7.73
N GLU A 354 -30.77 23.25 8.81
CA GLU A 354 -30.37 22.85 10.15
C GLU A 354 -30.47 21.31 10.22
N ASP A 355 -29.57 20.66 10.94
CA ASP A 355 -29.81 19.37 11.60
C ASP A 355 -28.83 19.26 12.78
N ASP A 356 -29.32 18.80 13.92
CA ASP A 356 -28.59 18.81 15.20
C ASP A 356 -27.92 17.45 15.49
N GLY A 357 -26.80 17.47 16.21
CA GLY A 357 -26.05 16.25 16.53
C GLY A 357 -25.02 16.44 17.65
N ASP A 358 -25.46 16.30 18.89
CA ASP A 358 -24.62 16.43 20.10
C ASP A 358 -23.46 15.41 20.18
N GLY A 359 -22.38 15.81 20.87
CA GLY A 359 -21.18 15.01 21.08
C GLY A 359 -20.18 15.68 22.02
N ASP A 360 -20.38 15.51 23.32
CA ASP A 360 -19.77 16.27 24.43
C ASP A 360 -18.25 16.09 24.67
N GLU A 361 -17.67 17.09 25.36
CA GLU A 361 -16.52 17.02 26.33
C GLU A 361 -15.10 16.62 25.82
N GLU A 362 -13.96 17.18 26.28
CA GLU A 362 -13.62 18.34 27.15
C GLU A 362 -12.49 19.19 26.48
N GLY A 363 -12.24 20.46 26.83
CA GLY A 363 -11.30 20.90 27.89
C GLY A 363 -9.83 20.46 27.63
N ILE A 364 -8.85 21.35 27.45
CA ILE A 364 -8.37 22.38 28.40
C ILE A 364 -7.48 23.44 27.69
N HIS A 365 -7.45 24.67 28.20
CA HIS A 365 -6.56 25.76 27.71
C HIS A 365 -5.05 25.51 27.96
N THR A 366 -4.16 26.24 27.25
CA THR A 366 -3.32 27.31 27.86
C THR A 366 -2.40 28.05 26.85
N GLN A 367 -2.72 29.34 26.64
CA GLN A 367 -1.85 30.52 26.37
C GLN A 367 -0.86 30.60 25.17
N GLN A 368 -0.86 31.78 24.54
CA GLN A 368 0.23 32.35 23.70
C GLN A 368 1.30 33.04 24.59
N PRO A 369 2.46 33.46 24.06
CA PRO A 369 2.58 34.76 23.35
C PRO A 369 2.98 34.59 21.88
N ASP A 370 2.48 35.35 20.91
CA ASP A 370 2.55 36.81 20.65
C ASP A 370 3.87 37.27 19.99
N GLY A 371 3.76 38.15 18.99
CA GLY A 371 4.85 38.48 18.05
C GLY A 371 4.39 39.01 16.68
N GLY A 372 3.35 39.85 16.62
CA GLY A 372 2.78 40.32 15.35
C GLY A 372 3.58 41.40 14.62
N ILE A 373 3.67 41.30 13.28
CA ILE A 373 4.15 42.39 12.39
C ILE A 373 2.98 42.91 11.53
N LYS A 374 2.73 44.22 11.60
CA LYS A 374 1.54 44.87 11.05
C LYS A 374 1.69 45.21 9.56
N ARG A 375 0.69 44.83 8.75
CA ARG A 375 0.46 45.44 7.43
C ARG A 375 -0.04 46.88 7.62
N LYS A 376 0.30 47.80 6.71
CA LYS A 376 -0.25 49.17 6.70
C LYS A 376 -0.97 49.45 5.38
N ALA A 377 -2.27 49.71 5.45
CA ALA A 377 -3.07 50.16 4.32
C ALA A 377 -2.80 51.64 4.00
N GLY A 378 -3.09 52.06 2.77
CA GLY A 378 -2.81 53.42 2.31
C GLY A 378 -3.90 54.43 2.68
N GLN A 379 -3.79 55.64 2.13
CA GLN A 379 -4.95 56.40 1.65
C GLN A 379 -4.51 57.54 0.73
N SER A 380 -5.40 57.92 -0.18
CA SER A 380 -5.29 59.09 -1.06
C SER A 380 -6.08 60.27 -0.50
N SER A 381 -5.60 61.49 -0.68
CA SER A 381 -6.42 62.70 -0.59
C SER A 381 -5.99 63.74 -1.64
N SER A 382 -6.86 64.71 -1.91
CA SER A 382 -6.81 65.59 -3.09
C SER A 382 -7.09 67.06 -2.72
N LEU A 383 -6.69 67.99 -3.61
CA LEU A 383 -7.03 69.43 -3.73
C LEU A 383 -6.22 69.97 -4.95
N ALA A 384 -6.67 70.90 -5.81
CA ALA A 384 -7.96 71.57 -5.98
C ALA A 384 -8.17 72.08 -7.44
N ARG A 385 -9.44 72.37 -7.78
CA ARG A 385 -9.98 73.52 -8.56
C ARG A 385 -8.98 74.60 -9.04
N ALA A 386 -9.11 75.31 -10.18
CA ALA A 386 -10.12 75.40 -11.29
C ALA A 386 -9.49 76.26 -12.46
N THR A 387 -10.12 76.77 -13.55
CA THR A 387 -11.53 76.90 -14.06
C THR A 387 -11.58 77.19 -15.59
N ALA A 388 -12.75 77.02 -16.21
CA ALA A 388 -13.35 77.82 -17.32
C ALA A 388 -12.88 77.74 -18.82
N SER A 389 -13.92 77.68 -19.69
CA SER A 389 -14.12 78.26 -21.05
C SER A 389 -13.24 77.89 -22.28
N ALA A 390 -13.80 76.96 -23.09
CA ALA A 390 -14.29 77.17 -24.47
C ALA A 390 -13.35 77.33 -25.70
N ALA A 391 -13.97 77.15 -26.88
CA ALA A 391 -13.48 77.25 -28.28
C ALA A 391 -12.59 76.10 -28.81
N ALA A 392 -12.66 75.86 -30.13
CA ALA A 392 -12.12 74.67 -30.80
C ALA A 392 -11.33 74.98 -32.08
N VAL A 393 -10.22 74.26 -32.30
CA VAL A 393 -9.49 74.13 -33.59
C VAL A 393 -8.99 72.68 -33.74
N ARG A 394 -8.77 72.23 -34.97
CA ARG A 394 -8.38 70.85 -35.35
C ARG A 394 -6.88 70.55 -35.16
N HIS A 395 -6.59 69.26 -35.00
CA HIS A 395 -5.35 68.46 -35.18
C HIS A 395 -4.05 69.07 -35.78
N PRO A 396 -2.87 68.42 -35.62
CA PRO A 396 -2.47 67.33 -34.70
C PRO A 396 -1.20 67.63 -33.87
N VAL A 397 -0.89 66.82 -32.85
CA VAL A 397 0.42 66.86 -32.14
C VAL A 397 1.05 65.46 -32.05
N THR A 398 2.36 65.38 -32.19
CA THR A 398 3.14 64.15 -32.37
C THR A 398 3.43 63.40 -31.07
N ALA A 399 2.92 62.17 -30.96
CA ALA A 399 3.27 61.28 -29.84
C ALA A 399 4.72 60.76 -29.97
N LYS A 400 5.57 61.05 -28.98
CA LYS A 400 6.94 60.49 -28.91
C LYS A 400 6.88 58.97 -28.72
N ARG A 401 7.19 58.24 -29.79
CA ARG A 401 7.29 56.77 -29.86
C ARG A 401 8.37 56.24 -28.89
N ARG A 402 8.00 56.00 -27.64
CA ARG A 402 8.85 55.33 -26.64
C ARG A 402 9.14 53.91 -27.12
N LYS A 403 10.42 53.57 -27.28
CA LYS A 403 10.88 52.35 -27.96
C LYS A 403 10.62 51.11 -27.08
N THR A 404 9.45 50.49 -27.23
CA THR A 404 9.23 49.11 -26.80
C THR A 404 10.24 48.19 -27.52
N GLY A 405 10.77 47.21 -26.79
CA GLY A 405 11.53 46.13 -27.42
C GLY A 405 10.63 45.37 -28.40
N ALA A 406 11.16 45.02 -29.57
CA ALA A 406 10.39 44.25 -30.53
C ALA A 406 10.10 42.87 -29.96
N VAL A 407 8.83 42.47 -29.94
CA VAL A 407 8.42 41.10 -29.63
C VAL A 407 9.06 40.17 -30.66
N PRO A 408 9.79 39.11 -30.26
CA PRO A 408 10.36 38.15 -31.20
C PRO A 408 9.30 37.51 -32.09
N SER A 409 9.66 37.21 -33.34
CA SER A 409 8.77 36.66 -34.36
C SER A 409 8.07 35.38 -33.89
N LEU A 410 6.74 35.41 -33.75
CA LEU A 410 5.87 34.29 -33.33
C LEU A 410 5.71 33.17 -34.40
N THR A 411 6.65 33.03 -35.33
CA THR A 411 6.58 32.16 -36.52
C THR A 411 6.68 30.65 -36.24
N ARG A 412 6.65 30.24 -34.97
CA ARG A 412 6.77 28.84 -34.51
C ARG A 412 5.83 28.47 -33.35
N ARG A 413 4.82 29.31 -33.07
CA ARG A 413 3.82 29.03 -32.03
C ARG A 413 2.75 28.07 -32.54
N VAL A 414 2.46 27.04 -31.76
CA VAL A 414 1.35 26.11 -31.95
C VAL A 414 0.46 26.18 -30.72
N TYR A 415 -0.81 26.52 -30.90
CA TYR A 415 -1.79 26.55 -29.83
C TYR A 415 -2.26 25.13 -29.48
N LEU A 416 -2.68 24.92 -28.24
CA LEU A 416 -3.24 23.64 -27.79
C LEU A 416 -4.58 23.78 -27.06
N ARG A 417 -5.34 22.68 -27.10
CA ARG A 417 -6.36 22.31 -26.11
C ARG A 417 -6.07 20.89 -25.66
N LEU A 418 -6.20 20.60 -24.37
CA LEU A 418 -5.96 19.29 -23.79
C LEU A 418 -7.20 18.80 -23.03
N ARG A 419 -7.39 17.48 -23.02
CA ARG A 419 -8.36 16.75 -22.21
C ARG A 419 -7.75 15.44 -21.79
N GLY A 420 -8.21 14.90 -20.67
CA GLY A 420 -7.64 13.68 -20.13
C GLY A 420 -8.34 13.20 -18.88
N ARG A 421 -7.61 12.44 -18.08
CA ARG A 421 -7.98 11.99 -16.75
C ARG A 421 -6.78 12.13 -15.82
N GLU A 422 -7.01 12.31 -14.52
CA GLU A 422 -5.96 12.04 -13.54
C GLU A 422 -5.76 10.52 -13.36
N THR A 423 -4.57 10.11 -12.91
CA THR A 423 -4.11 8.72 -12.98
C THR A 423 -4.25 7.92 -11.67
N GLY A 424 -4.76 8.53 -10.60
CA GLY A 424 -5.01 7.91 -9.30
C GLY A 424 -6.39 7.24 -9.20
N GLU A 425 -7.47 7.97 -9.50
CA GLU A 425 -8.85 7.47 -9.46
C GLU A 425 -9.51 7.36 -10.86
N GLY A 426 -8.90 7.92 -11.90
CA GLY A 426 -9.47 8.02 -13.24
C GLY A 426 -10.55 9.09 -13.35
N GLU A 427 -10.46 10.19 -12.61
CA GLU A 427 -11.36 11.33 -12.78
C GLU A 427 -11.06 12.05 -14.11
N ILE A 428 -12.05 12.04 -15.01
CA ILE A 428 -11.99 12.71 -16.31
C ILE A 428 -12.02 14.22 -16.12
N ILE A 429 -11.24 14.95 -16.93
CA ILE A 429 -11.23 16.41 -17.02
C ILE A 429 -12.13 16.80 -18.21
N PRO A 430 -13.43 17.11 -18.00
CA PRO A 430 -14.36 17.35 -19.11
C PRO A 430 -14.14 18.71 -19.77
N ASP A 431 -13.67 19.71 -19.01
CA ASP A 431 -13.42 21.05 -19.52
C ASP A 431 -11.99 21.16 -20.12
N PRO A 432 -11.86 21.56 -21.39
CA PRO A 432 -10.61 21.44 -22.13
C PRO A 432 -9.63 22.58 -21.83
N ASP A 433 -8.63 22.28 -21.00
CA ASP A 433 -7.54 23.18 -20.64
C ASP A 433 -6.77 23.71 -21.87
N SER A 434 -6.20 24.91 -21.73
CA SER A 434 -5.73 25.71 -22.87
C SER A 434 -4.31 26.24 -22.69
N GLY A 435 -3.58 26.37 -23.80
CA GLY A 435 -2.17 26.75 -23.77
C GLY A 435 -1.55 26.94 -25.16
N HIS A 436 -0.22 26.96 -25.19
CA HIS A 436 0.57 26.98 -26.42
C HIS A 436 1.94 26.32 -26.25
N ILE A 437 2.56 25.99 -27.38
CA ILE A 437 3.91 25.45 -27.53
C ILE A 437 4.68 26.33 -28.52
N ASP A 438 5.84 26.84 -28.11
CA ASP A 438 6.78 27.58 -28.96
C ASP A 438 7.98 26.69 -29.31
N PHE A 439 8.09 26.30 -30.58
CA PHE A 439 9.24 25.52 -31.06
C PHE A 439 10.48 26.40 -31.19
N LEU A 440 11.61 25.94 -30.62
CA LEU A 440 12.83 26.73 -30.53
C LEU A 440 13.58 26.84 -31.87
N SER A 441 13.28 25.96 -32.85
CA SER A 441 13.84 26.00 -34.20
C SER A 441 12.94 25.32 -35.24
N ASN A 442 13.19 25.54 -36.53
CA ASN A 442 12.46 24.94 -37.66
C ASN A 442 12.70 23.42 -37.82
N SER A 443 13.46 22.79 -36.91
CA SER A 443 13.56 21.32 -36.78
C SER A 443 12.40 20.71 -35.98
N CYS A 444 11.69 21.53 -35.20
CA CYS A 444 10.70 21.11 -34.19
C CYS A 444 11.23 20.14 -33.12
N ALA A 445 12.55 19.96 -33.01
CA ALA A 445 13.14 18.96 -32.12
C ALA A 445 13.16 19.34 -30.62
N THR A 446 12.90 20.62 -30.30
CA THR A 446 12.81 21.12 -28.93
C THR A 446 11.80 22.26 -28.85
N PHE A 447 11.01 22.30 -27.79
CA PHE A 447 10.04 23.37 -27.53
C PHE A 447 9.96 23.76 -26.05
N ALA A 448 9.42 24.95 -25.79
CA ALA A 448 8.84 25.33 -24.50
C ALA A 448 7.32 25.40 -24.65
N GLY A 449 6.57 24.94 -23.66
CA GLY A 449 5.12 24.93 -23.63
C GLY A 449 4.59 25.57 -22.35
N LEU A 450 3.39 26.12 -22.42
CA LEU A 450 2.68 26.74 -21.31
C LEU A 450 1.22 26.32 -21.36
N VAL A 451 0.69 25.80 -20.25
CA VAL A 451 -0.76 25.60 -20.03
C VAL A 451 -1.24 26.67 -19.04
N TYR A 452 -2.22 27.49 -19.43
CA TYR A 452 -2.65 28.66 -18.64
C TYR A 452 -3.33 28.26 -17.32
N HIS A 453 -4.08 27.16 -17.37
CA HIS A 453 -4.49 26.36 -16.22
C HIS A 453 -4.26 24.91 -16.63
N LEU A 454 -3.67 24.11 -15.75
CA LEU A 454 -3.70 22.66 -15.85
C LEU A 454 -4.44 22.17 -14.62
N THR A 455 -5.62 21.60 -14.85
CA THR A 455 -6.54 21.06 -13.84
C THR A 455 -5.79 20.10 -12.92
N PHE A 456 -6.14 20.08 -11.63
CA PHE A 456 -5.42 19.39 -10.53
C PHE A 456 -3.96 19.83 -10.26
N VAL A 457 -3.32 20.61 -11.14
CA VAL A 457 -1.89 21.01 -11.00
C VAL A 457 -1.75 22.45 -10.50
N ALA A 458 -1.88 23.43 -11.40
CA ALA A 458 -1.62 24.84 -11.11
C ALA A 458 -2.13 25.76 -12.24
N LYS A 459 -1.77 27.04 -12.17
CA LYS A 459 -1.97 28.04 -13.22
C LYS A 459 -0.63 28.45 -13.81
N ASN A 460 -0.56 28.61 -15.12
CA ASN A 460 0.66 28.91 -15.90
C ASN A 460 1.75 27.83 -15.75
N VAL A 461 1.39 26.55 -15.95
CA VAL A 461 2.33 25.43 -15.89
C VAL A 461 3.25 25.44 -17.12
N GLU A 462 4.54 25.73 -16.90
CA GLU A 462 5.58 25.62 -17.92
C GLU A 462 6.07 24.17 -18.07
N PHE A 463 6.29 23.74 -19.30
CA PHE A 463 6.89 22.45 -19.63
C PHE A 463 7.83 22.55 -20.84
N ARG A 464 8.73 21.57 -21.01
CA ARG A 464 9.70 21.51 -22.12
C ARG A 464 9.64 20.14 -22.77
N GLY A 465 9.64 20.11 -24.10
CA GLY A 465 9.65 18.87 -24.86
C GLY A 465 10.92 18.69 -25.68
N TYR A 466 11.47 17.48 -25.65
CA TYR A 466 12.70 17.10 -26.35
C TYR A 466 12.43 15.88 -27.23
N LYS A 467 12.58 16.03 -28.55
CA LYS A 467 12.21 15.00 -29.53
C LYS A 467 13.19 13.83 -29.52
N VAL A 468 12.67 12.61 -29.49
CA VAL A 468 13.44 11.35 -29.44
C VAL A 468 13.12 10.38 -30.59
N SER A 469 12.09 10.67 -31.39
CA SER A 469 11.66 9.90 -32.57
C SER A 469 10.84 10.79 -33.51
N ASP A 470 10.90 10.57 -34.82
CA ASP A 470 9.97 11.18 -35.80
C ASP A 470 8.65 10.40 -35.94
N THR A 471 8.62 9.15 -35.46
CA THR A 471 7.41 8.31 -35.41
C THR A 471 6.86 8.33 -34.00
N PRO A 472 5.58 8.72 -33.76
CA PRO A 472 4.97 8.59 -32.45
C PRO A 472 4.78 7.11 -32.08
N ARG A 473 4.91 6.79 -30.79
CA ARG A 473 4.80 5.44 -30.22
C ARG A 473 3.41 5.16 -29.67
N VAL A 474 2.80 6.16 -29.03
CA VAL A 474 1.44 6.11 -28.50
C VAL A 474 0.50 6.77 -29.51
N LYS A 475 -0.69 6.21 -29.69
CA LYS A 475 -1.79 6.83 -30.44
C LYS A 475 -2.75 7.45 -29.42
N PRO A 476 -3.20 8.71 -29.60
CA PRO A 476 -4.19 9.31 -28.71
C PRO A 476 -5.51 8.53 -28.69
N GLU A 477 -6.13 8.49 -27.50
CA GLU A 477 -7.53 8.12 -27.27
C GLU A 477 -8.45 9.16 -27.94
N ALA A 478 -9.74 8.83 -28.11
CA ALA A 478 -10.65 9.78 -28.76
C ALA A 478 -10.90 10.99 -27.84
N TRP A 479 -10.98 12.17 -28.43
CA TRP A 479 -11.21 13.42 -27.69
C TRP A 479 -12.56 13.43 -26.94
N GLU A 480 -13.50 12.59 -27.37
CA GLU A 480 -14.83 12.44 -26.78
C GLU A 480 -14.87 11.42 -25.62
N ASP A 481 -13.85 10.56 -25.49
CA ASP A 481 -13.67 9.64 -24.36
C ASP A 481 -13.41 10.42 -23.04
N PHE A 482 -13.06 11.71 -23.18
CA PHE A 482 -12.86 12.68 -22.10
C PHE A 482 -13.92 13.81 -22.12
N SER A 483 -15.09 13.57 -22.71
CA SER A 483 -16.19 14.54 -22.74
C SER A 483 -16.92 14.66 -21.40
N TYR A 484 -17.78 15.69 -21.26
CA TYR A 484 -18.68 15.82 -20.10
C TYR A 484 -19.65 14.62 -19.98
N GLU A 485 -20.09 14.06 -21.11
CA GLU A 485 -20.92 12.84 -21.14
C GLU A 485 -20.14 11.62 -20.62
N ALA A 486 -18.88 11.46 -21.02
CA ALA A 486 -18.00 10.41 -20.52
C ALA A 486 -17.69 10.59 -19.01
N TYR A 487 -17.45 11.83 -18.56
CA TYR A 487 -17.30 12.17 -17.14
C TYR A 487 -18.55 11.81 -16.33
N GLU A 488 -19.75 12.21 -16.77
CA GLU A 488 -21.00 11.88 -16.06
C GLU A 488 -21.25 10.37 -16.02
N HIS A 489 -21.02 9.66 -17.12
CA HIS A 489 -21.14 8.20 -17.17
C HIS A 489 -20.16 7.52 -16.21
N ALA A 490 -18.89 7.96 -16.18
CA ALA A 490 -17.88 7.46 -15.25
C ALA A 490 -18.24 7.78 -13.79
N ARG A 491 -18.73 9.00 -13.51
CA ARG A 491 -19.12 9.46 -12.17
C ARG A 491 -20.30 8.66 -11.62
N VAL A 492 -21.33 8.41 -12.42
CA VAL A 492 -22.47 7.56 -12.04
C VAL A 492 -22.03 6.10 -11.85
N GLY A 493 -21.15 5.60 -12.71
CA GLY A 493 -20.61 4.24 -12.64
C GLY A 493 -19.68 3.93 -11.45
N ARG A 494 -19.32 4.91 -10.61
CA ARG A 494 -18.56 4.69 -9.36
C ARG A 494 -19.43 4.24 -8.18
N TRP A 495 -20.76 4.30 -8.28
CA TRP A 495 -21.70 4.10 -7.16
C TRP A 495 -22.69 2.93 -7.35
N TYR A 496 -22.44 2.04 -8.32
CA TYR A 496 -23.25 0.86 -8.66
C TYR A 496 -22.38 -0.37 -8.92
#